data_AF-A0A0Q4CT70-F1
#
_entry.id   AF-A0A0Q4CT70-F1
#
_cell.length_a   1.000
_cell.length_b   1.000
_cell.length_c   1.000
_cell.angle_alpha   90.00
_cell.angle_beta   90.00
_cell.angle_gamma   90.00
#
_symmetry.space_group_name_H-M   'P 1'
#
loop_
_entity.id
_entity.type
_entity.pdbx_description
1 polymer ?
#
loop_
_entity_poly.entity_id
_entity_poly.type
_entity_poly.pdbx_seq_one_letter_code
_entity_poly.pdbx_strand_id
1 'polypeptide(L)' 'MASQPYAPAPEVMSLEDFGRDLTRRRAALGNPELPRNAGANRTDSKRALLAAIEHAGGRW' A
#
# COMPACT_ATOMS: atom_id res chain seq x y z
N MET A 1 28.21 -3.84 -8.67
CA MET A 1 26.77 -3.83 -8.31
C MET A 1 26.01 -4.35 -9.52
N ALA A 2 25.52 -5.59 -9.50
CA ALA A 2 24.77 -6.15 -10.63
C ALA A 2 23.33 -5.61 -10.59
N SER A 3 22.86 -5.02 -11.69
CA SER A 3 21.45 -4.64 -11.84
C SER A 3 20.62 -5.90 -12.06
N GLN A 4 19.52 -6.02 -11.31
CA GLN A 4 18.57 -7.12 -11.48
C GLN A 4 17.82 -6.95 -12.82
N PRO A 5 17.66 -8.01 -13.62
CA PRO A 5 16.94 -7.90 -14.89
C PRO A 5 15.47 -7.56 -14.64
N TYR A 6 14.89 -6.82 -15.59
CA TYR A 6 13.47 -6.46 -15.60
C TYR A 6 12.61 -7.72 -15.51
N ALA A 7 11.80 -7.82 -14.46
CA ALA A 7 10.79 -8.88 -14.34
C ALA A 7 9.74 -8.70 -15.44
N PRO A 8 9.18 -9.80 -16.00
CA PRO A 8 8.13 -9.71 -17.01
C PRO A 8 6.95 -8.89 -16.47
N ALA A 9 6.26 -8.21 -17.39
CA ALA A 9 5.07 -7.45 -17.04
C ALA A 9 4.08 -8.35 -16.29
N PRO A 10 3.52 -7.90 -15.15
CA PRO A 10 2.56 -8.70 -14.40
C PRO A 10 1.35 -9.02 -15.27
N GLU A 11 0.73 -10.16 -15.00
CA GLU A 11 -0.53 -10.54 -15.63
C GLU A 11 -1.56 -9.43 -15.39
N VAL A 12 -2.11 -8.90 -16.48
CA VAL A 12 -3.11 -7.83 -16.41
C VAL A 12 -4.43 -8.46 -16.03
N MET A 13 -4.99 -8.02 -14.90
CA MET A 13 -6.34 -8.43 -14.47
C MET A 13 -7.26 -7.21 -14.36
N SER A 14 -8.55 -7.43 -14.53
CA SER A 14 -9.54 -6.38 -14.31
C SER A 14 -9.64 -6.01 -12.82
N LEU A 15 -10.11 -4.80 -12.52
CA LEU A 15 -10.39 -4.39 -11.14
C LEU A 15 -11.46 -5.29 -10.47
N GLU A 16 -12.41 -5.79 -11.25
CA GLU A 16 -13.45 -6.68 -10.76
C GLU A 16 -12.85 -8.03 -10.33
N ASP A 17 -12.02 -8.63 -11.19
CA ASP A 17 -11.38 -9.92 -10.90
C ASP A 17 -10.42 -9.81 -9.73
N PHE A 18 -9.69 -8.70 -9.64
CA PHE A 18 -8.88 -8.39 -8.48
C PHE A 18 -9.70 -8.35 -7.19
N GLY A 19 -10.85 -7.65 -7.21
CA GLY A 19 -11.74 -7.54 -6.05
C GLY A 19 -12.31 -8.89 -5.60
N ARG A 20 -12.70 -9.74 -6.56
CA ARG A 20 -13.16 -11.11 -6.31
C ARG A 20 -12.09 -11.95 -5.63
N ASP A 21 -10.87 -11.92 -6.17
CA ASP A 21 -9.77 -12.71 -5.66
C ASP A 21 -9.26 -12.21 -4.30
N LEU A 22 -9.25 -10.91 -4.07
CA LEU A 22 -8.94 -10.31 -2.77
C LEU A 22 -9.94 -10.75 -1.69
N THR A 23 -11.23 -10.76 -2.02
CA THR A 23 -12.30 -11.20 -1.10
C THR A 23 -12.13 -12.66 -0.72
N ARG A 24 -11.88 -13.53 -1.70
CA ARG A 24 -11.59 -14.95 -1.50
C ARG A 24 -10.39 -15.15 -0.56
N ARG A 25 -9.29 -14.43 -0.80
CA ARG A 25 -8.07 -14.52 0.03
C ARG A 25 -8.31 -14.04 1.46
N ARG A 26 -9.02 -12.93 1.65
CA ARG A 26 -9.36 -12.45 3.00
C ARG A 26 -10.20 -13.45 3.79
N ALA A 27 -11.19 -14.06 3.16
CA ALA A 27 -12.02 -15.09 3.80
C ALA A 27 -11.19 -16.32 4.20
N ALA A 28 -10.31 -16.80 3.31
CA ALA A 28 -9.43 -17.94 3.59
C ALA A 28 -8.43 -17.68 4.73
N LEU A 29 -8.01 -16.43 4.92
CA LEU A 29 -7.05 -16.02 5.96
C LEU A 29 -7.73 -15.60 7.28
N GLY A 30 -9.06 -15.60 7.35
CA GLY A 30 -9.80 -15.16 8.55
C GLY A 30 -9.78 -13.65 8.78
N ASN A 31 -9.58 -12.85 7.72
CA ASN A 31 -9.48 -11.39 7.75
C ASN A 31 -8.55 -10.86 8.87
N PRO A 32 -7.25 -11.18 8.81
CA PRO A 32 -6.30 -10.78 9.85
C PRO A 32 -6.19 -9.25 9.88
N GLU A 33 -6.06 -8.67 11.08
CA GLU A 33 -5.69 -7.27 11.22
C GLU A 33 -4.29 -7.09 10.65
N LEU A 34 -4.19 -6.39 9.52
CA LEU A 34 -2.92 -6.16 8.87
C LEU A 34 -2.16 -5.09 9.66
N PRO A 35 -0.91 -5.35 10.07
CA PRO A 35 -0.13 -4.34 10.75
C PRO A 35 -0.01 -3.12 9.82
N ARG A 36 -0.60 -2.01 10.25
CA ARG A 36 -0.40 -0.74 9.56
C ARG A 36 1.07 -0.37 9.69
N ASN A 37 1.70 -0.07 8.57
CA ASN A 37 3.04 0.51 8.58
C ASN A 37 3.02 1.75 9.49
N ALA A 38 3.75 1.73 10.60
CA ALA A 38 3.81 2.80 11.59
C ALA A 38 4.35 4.13 11.02
N GLY A 39 4.82 4.13 9.76
CA GLY A 39 5.32 5.33 9.09
C GLY A 39 6.62 5.86 9.69
N ALA A 40 7.37 5.05 10.44
CA ALA A 40 8.59 5.49 11.13
C ALA A 40 9.69 5.97 10.15
N ASN A 41 9.77 5.38 8.95
CA ASN A 41 10.77 5.72 7.94
C ASN A 41 10.26 6.73 6.90
N ARG A 42 9.61 7.82 7.35
CA ARG A 42 9.22 8.92 6.47
C ARG A 42 10.46 9.74 6.06
N THR A 43 10.46 10.26 4.85
CA THR A 43 11.41 11.30 4.44
C THR A 43 11.00 12.65 5.03
N ASP A 44 11.90 13.64 5.04
CA ASP A 44 11.61 15.00 5.52
C ASP A 44 10.46 15.64 4.74
N SER A 45 10.48 15.52 3.41
CA SER A 45 9.41 16.05 2.55
C SER A 45 8.04 15.44 2.90
N LYS A 46 8.01 14.13 3.22
CA LYS A 46 6.76 13.48 3.61
C LYS A 46 6.28 13.96 4.99
N ARG A 47 7.17 14.17 5.96
CA ARG A 47 6.81 14.76 7.26
C ARG A 47 6.22 16.16 7.10
N ALA A 48 6.86 17.01 6.30
CA ALA A 48 6.40 18.37 6.05
C ALA A 48 5.00 18.40 5.43
N LEU A 49 4.74 17.55 4.43
CA LEU A 49 3.42 17.41 3.82
C LEU A 49 2.34 17.01 4.84
N LEU A 50 2.63 16.00 5.66
CA LEU A 50 1.66 15.52 6.65
C LEU A 50 1.36 16.59 7.72
N ALA A 51 2.36 17.34 8.16
CA ALA A 51 2.16 18.46 9.08
C ALA A 51 1.29 19.57 8.47
N ALA A 52 1.46 19.86 7.17
CA ALA A 52 0.61 20.84 6.47
C ALA A 52 -0.85 20.37 6.36
N ILE A 53 -1.07 19.07 6.10
CA ILE A 53 -2.42 18.48 6.08
C ILE A 53 -3.08 18.58 7.44
N GLU A 54 -2.35 18.26 8.51
CA GLU A 54 -2.84 18.36 9.89
C GLU A 54 -3.16 19.81 10.26
N HIS A 55 -2.30 20.76 9.90
CA HIS A 55 -2.55 22.19 10.10
C HIS A 55 -3.81 22.69 9.37
N ALA A 56 -4.11 22.12 8.21
CA ALA A 56 -5.33 22.40 7.46
C ALA A 56 -6.58 21.66 8.01
N GLY A 57 -6.45 20.90 9.12
CA GLY A 57 -7.54 20.16 9.75
C GLY A 57 -7.80 18.77 9.15
N GLY A 58 -6.93 18.29 8.27
CA GLY A 58 -7.00 16.93 7.72
C GLY A 58 -6.47 15.87 8.69
N ARG A 59 -6.90 14.62 8.52
CA ARG A 59 -6.33 13.46 9.23
C ARG A 59 -5.74 12.47 8.23
N TRP A 60 -4.50 12.08 8.46
CA TRP A 60 -3.75 11.14 7.63
C TRP A 60 -3.18 9.98 8.43
#